data_AF-A0A933CF50-F1
#
_entry.id   AF-A0A933CF50-F1
#
_cell.length_a   1.000
_cell.length_b   1.000
_cell.length_c   1.000
_cell.angle_alpha   90.00
_cell.angle_beta   90.00
_cell.angle_gamma   90.00
#
_symmetry.space_group_name_H-M   'P 1'
#
loop_
_entity.id
_entity.type
_entity.pdbx_description
1 polymer ?
#
loop_
_entity_poly.entity_id
_entity_poly.type
_entity_poly.pdbx_seq_one_letter_code
_entity_poly.pdbx_strand_id
1 'polypeptide(L)'
;MRFLAPLLVLMLLAPIATRATVPGVFPGDLIKLQSDGDKTTHEDEAVYYFDRDWFRHPFPNAKVYNSWYKDFSGIKELTMEQMAEIKLGAPIAYRPGTRLIKIPSVPKVYALEPGGVLRWLETEAVAKGLFGDDWAKRVDDVSESLFTSYKEGAPLTARVLPTGSIVRRASDDSLYFIEGYFKRHLSPAVAESIRVQEKFVLRSSSDLADYPDRADVVANDLNFTDAAEIWHIDIPGPPLIDFPVSLRSVERGKEQGITAFRVSSAPAIIIRELRVRLTGELWKNGQPMLTDLKFVDVAGQNMFGIKQLETSGASSETMIFSGAYTMLPNTVSVIELRATPSMSMTPGAKISIVIERDTLKMGEGLSDAKITDFYPRSAFPVTDLQVK
;
A
#
# COMPACT_ATOMS: atom_id res chain seq x y z
N MET A 1 -40.75 45.93 -36.78
CA MET A 1 -40.92 44.55 -36.27
C MET A 1 -39.73 43.72 -36.72
N ARG A 2 -38.81 43.38 -35.82
CA ARG A 2 -37.69 42.46 -36.10
C ARG A 2 -38.11 41.08 -35.62
N PHE A 3 -38.26 40.13 -36.53
CA PHE A 3 -38.59 38.74 -36.21
C PHE A 3 -37.37 38.06 -35.57
N LEU A 4 -37.52 37.58 -34.34
CA LEU A 4 -36.61 36.59 -33.74
C LEU A 4 -36.91 35.23 -34.40
N ALA A 5 -35.90 34.63 -35.03
CA ALA A 5 -35.93 33.21 -35.39
C ALA A 5 -35.58 32.37 -34.14
N PRO A 6 -36.27 31.25 -33.86
CA PRO A 6 -35.96 30.41 -32.72
C PRO A 6 -34.71 29.57 -33.02
N LEU A 7 -33.75 29.63 -32.09
CA LEU A 7 -32.56 28.79 -32.09
C LEU A 7 -32.97 27.35 -31.76
N LEU A 8 -32.97 26.48 -32.77
CA LEU A 8 -33.17 25.05 -32.61
C LEU A 8 -31.90 24.44 -31.97
N VAL A 9 -31.95 24.15 -30.67
CA VAL A 9 -30.88 23.41 -29.98
C VAL A 9 -31.00 21.94 -30.39
N LEU A 10 -30.19 21.53 -31.35
CA LEU A 10 -30.00 20.13 -31.73
C LEU A 10 -29.16 19.46 -30.62
N MET A 11 -29.80 18.79 -29.67
CA MET A 11 -29.12 17.86 -28.77
C MET A 11 -28.63 16.67 -29.61
N LEU A 12 -27.34 16.67 -29.97
CA LEU A 12 -26.66 15.44 -30.38
C LEU A 12 -26.66 14.49 -29.19
N LEU A 13 -27.55 13.48 -29.20
CA LEU A 13 -27.29 12.26 -28.45
C LEU A 13 -26.03 11.64 -29.07
N ALA A 14 -24.90 11.73 -28.36
CA ALA A 14 -23.75 10.89 -28.68
C ALA A 14 -24.24 9.44 -28.70
N PRO A 15 -23.92 8.64 -29.75
CA PRO A 15 -24.26 7.23 -29.75
C PRO A 15 -23.64 6.61 -28.50
N ILE A 16 -24.46 5.99 -27.65
CA ILE A 16 -23.97 5.12 -26.59
C ILE A 16 -23.19 4.05 -27.33
N ALA A 17 -21.86 4.02 -27.17
CA ALA A 17 -21.03 2.99 -27.76
C ALA A 17 -21.56 1.65 -27.25
N THR A 18 -22.23 0.89 -28.12
CA THR A 18 -22.58 -0.50 -27.86
C THR A 18 -21.26 -1.23 -27.63
N ARG A 19 -21.05 -1.68 -26.39
CA ARG A 19 -19.94 -2.53 -26.00
C ARG A 19 -19.95 -3.72 -26.96
N ALA A 20 -18.96 -3.84 -27.82
CA ALA A 20 -18.82 -5.01 -28.68
C ALA A 20 -18.81 -6.23 -27.77
N THR A 21 -19.65 -7.23 -28.02
CA THR A 21 -19.68 -8.46 -27.22
C THR A 21 -19.27 -9.62 -28.11
N VAL A 22 -18.05 -10.14 -27.91
CA VAL A 22 -17.63 -11.38 -28.56
C VAL A 22 -18.36 -12.55 -27.88
N PRO A 23 -19.24 -13.28 -28.58
CA PRO A 23 -20.03 -14.34 -27.96
C PRO A 23 -19.15 -15.42 -27.33
N GLY A 24 -19.43 -15.80 -26.09
CA GLY A 24 -18.72 -16.87 -25.38
C GLY A 24 -17.38 -16.45 -24.75
N VAL A 25 -17.01 -15.18 -24.84
CA VAL A 25 -15.85 -14.59 -24.15
C VAL A 25 -16.33 -13.69 -23.01
N PHE A 26 -15.73 -13.88 -21.83
CA PHE A 26 -16.09 -13.21 -20.58
C PHE A 26 -14.83 -12.69 -19.88
N PRO A 27 -14.94 -11.57 -19.14
CA PRO A 27 -13.82 -11.08 -18.32
C PRO A 27 -13.20 -12.18 -17.45
N GLY A 28 -11.87 -12.26 -17.45
CA GLY A 28 -11.10 -13.31 -16.81
C GLY A 28 -10.62 -14.42 -17.76
N ASP A 29 -11.20 -14.50 -18.95
CA ASP A 29 -10.78 -15.48 -19.97
C ASP A 29 -9.37 -15.20 -20.50
N LEU A 30 -8.70 -16.27 -20.89
CA LEU A 30 -7.52 -16.21 -21.73
C LEU A 30 -7.94 -16.38 -23.19
N ILE A 31 -7.42 -15.53 -24.07
CA ILE A 31 -7.75 -15.54 -25.49
C ILE A 31 -6.48 -15.53 -26.34
N LYS A 32 -6.52 -16.17 -27.51
CA LYS A 32 -5.51 -16.04 -28.57
C LYS A 32 -6.20 -16.02 -29.94
N LEU A 33 -5.46 -15.65 -30.98
CA LEU A 33 -5.93 -15.84 -32.35
C LEU A 33 -6.01 -17.34 -32.65
N GLN A 34 -7.01 -17.73 -33.43
CA GLN A 34 -7.11 -19.09 -33.96
C GLN A 34 -5.84 -19.44 -34.74
N SER A 35 -5.35 -20.67 -34.57
CA SER A 35 -4.14 -21.09 -35.25
C SER A 35 -4.35 -21.20 -36.75
N ASP A 36 -3.40 -20.65 -37.52
CA ASP A 36 -3.34 -20.77 -38.97
C ASP A 36 -2.71 -22.10 -39.43
N GLY A 37 -2.16 -22.87 -38.49
CA GLY A 37 -1.50 -24.16 -38.73
C GLY A 37 -0.11 -24.06 -39.35
N ASP A 38 0.40 -22.84 -39.57
CA ASP A 38 1.74 -22.61 -40.08
C ASP A 38 2.72 -22.43 -38.92
N LYS A 39 3.75 -23.27 -38.87
CA LYS A 39 4.77 -23.23 -37.80
C LYS A 39 5.85 -22.18 -38.06
N THR A 40 5.79 -21.49 -39.19
CA THR A 40 6.75 -20.45 -39.58
C THR A 40 6.24 -19.04 -39.28
N THR A 41 4.96 -18.90 -38.93
CA THR A 41 4.32 -17.68 -38.45
C THR A 41 4.21 -17.73 -36.92
N HIS A 42 4.14 -16.56 -36.29
CA HIS A 42 4.02 -16.43 -34.82
C HIS A 42 2.84 -15.52 -34.42
N GLU A 43 1.98 -15.17 -35.38
CA GLU A 43 0.89 -14.21 -35.17
C GLU A 43 -0.18 -14.75 -34.21
N ASP A 44 -0.36 -16.07 -34.17
CA ASP A 44 -1.33 -16.76 -33.33
C ASP A 44 -0.74 -17.27 -32.00
N GLU A 45 0.56 -17.13 -31.76
CA GLU A 45 1.21 -17.61 -30.53
C GLU A 45 0.93 -16.71 -29.32
N ALA A 46 0.61 -15.44 -29.55
CA ALA A 46 0.37 -14.47 -28.49
C ALA A 46 -0.90 -14.78 -27.69
N VAL A 47 -0.73 -14.92 -26.38
CA VAL A 47 -1.84 -15.10 -25.42
C VAL A 47 -2.16 -13.77 -24.76
N TYR A 48 -3.45 -13.49 -24.60
CA TYR A 48 -3.95 -12.30 -23.95
C TYR A 48 -4.87 -12.66 -22.78
N TYR A 49 -4.83 -11.86 -21.73
CA TYR A 49 -5.86 -11.84 -20.70
C TYR A 49 -6.94 -10.84 -21.09
N PHE A 50 -8.21 -11.27 -21.06
CA PHE A 50 -9.35 -10.41 -21.36
C PHE A 50 -9.96 -9.88 -20.07
N ASP A 51 -9.99 -8.57 -19.89
CA ASP A 51 -10.36 -7.94 -18.64
C ASP A 51 -11.84 -7.54 -18.56
N ARG A 52 -12.22 -6.87 -17.46
CA ARG A 52 -13.59 -6.36 -17.25
C ARG A 52 -13.89 -5.06 -17.98
N ASP A 53 -12.89 -4.33 -18.46
CA ASP A 53 -13.00 -3.04 -19.13
C ASP A 53 -12.94 -3.17 -20.67
N TRP A 54 -12.91 -4.43 -21.17
CA TRP A 54 -12.90 -4.83 -22.57
C TRP A 54 -11.59 -4.55 -23.29
N PHE A 55 -10.50 -4.71 -22.54
CA PHE A 55 -9.15 -4.76 -23.06
C PHE A 55 -8.61 -6.19 -23.06
N ARG A 56 -7.79 -6.48 -24.07
CA ARG A 56 -6.92 -7.65 -24.14
C ARG A 56 -5.51 -7.22 -23.76
N HIS A 57 -4.96 -7.86 -22.75
CA HIS A 57 -3.64 -7.55 -22.21
C HIS A 57 -2.65 -8.65 -22.62
N PRO A 58 -1.61 -8.32 -23.41
CA PRO A 58 -0.68 -9.34 -23.88
C PRO A 58 0.19 -9.85 -22.72
N PHE A 59 0.40 -11.17 -22.66
CA PHE A 59 1.51 -11.73 -21.90
C PHE A 59 2.81 -11.55 -22.68
N PRO A 60 3.80 -10.79 -22.16
CA PRO A 60 5.01 -10.47 -22.92
C PRO A 60 5.87 -11.68 -23.29
N ASN A 61 5.81 -12.74 -22.49
CA ASN A 61 6.49 -14.00 -22.73
C ASN A 61 5.90 -15.13 -21.85
N ALA A 62 6.32 -16.36 -22.13
CA ALA A 62 5.89 -17.54 -21.40
C ALA A 62 6.24 -17.52 -19.90
N LYS A 63 7.31 -16.82 -19.48
CA LYS A 63 7.67 -16.75 -18.05
C LYS A 63 6.68 -15.91 -17.26
N VAL A 64 6.25 -14.77 -17.80
CA VAL A 64 5.17 -13.94 -17.22
C VAL A 64 3.89 -14.76 -17.16
N TYR A 65 3.50 -15.42 -18.25
CA TYR A 65 2.32 -16.28 -18.29
C TYR A 65 2.36 -17.37 -17.19
N ASN A 66 3.48 -18.10 -17.10
CA ASN A 66 3.67 -19.20 -16.15
C ASN A 66 3.75 -18.76 -14.68
N SER A 67 3.86 -17.45 -14.41
CA SER A 67 3.72 -16.89 -13.06
C SER A 67 2.26 -16.80 -12.60
N TRP A 68 1.33 -16.67 -13.54
CA TRP A 68 -0.12 -16.58 -13.31
C TRP A 68 -0.85 -17.90 -13.52
N TYR A 69 -0.49 -18.64 -14.58
CA TYR A 69 -1.16 -19.86 -15.01
C TYR A 69 -0.19 -21.05 -15.01
N LYS A 70 -0.71 -22.25 -14.79
CA LYS A 70 0.11 -23.47 -14.69
C LYS A 70 0.49 -24.02 -16.06
N ASP A 71 -0.43 -23.92 -17.01
CA ASP A 71 -0.36 -24.43 -18.36
C ASP A 71 -1.32 -23.62 -19.26
N PHE A 72 -1.29 -23.90 -20.56
CA PHE A 72 -2.09 -23.21 -21.59
C PHE A 72 -3.52 -23.77 -21.70
N SER A 73 -4.03 -24.49 -20.70
CA SER A 73 -5.41 -24.98 -20.72
C SER A 73 -6.40 -23.82 -20.52
N GLY A 74 -7.57 -23.94 -21.15
CA GLY A 74 -8.64 -22.94 -21.03
C GLY A 74 -8.45 -21.67 -21.86
N ILE A 75 -7.45 -21.61 -22.74
CA ILE A 75 -7.32 -20.52 -23.71
C ILE A 75 -8.38 -20.69 -24.81
N LYS A 76 -9.13 -19.62 -25.06
CA LYS A 76 -10.14 -19.54 -26.12
C LYS A 76 -9.52 -18.98 -27.39
N GLU A 77 -9.81 -19.62 -28.52
CA GLU A 77 -9.38 -19.15 -29.83
C GLU A 77 -10.45 -18.24 -30.45
N LEU A 78 -10.01 -17.09 -30.97
CA LEU A 78 -10.86 -16.10 -31.62
C LEU A 78 -10.43 -15.86 -33.06
N THR A 79 -11.38 -15.49 -33.92
CA THR A 79 -11.05 -15.03 -35.27
C THR A 79 -10.38 -13.65 -35.23
N MET A 80 -9.74 -13.25 -36.33
CA MET A 80 -9.14 -11.91 -36.44
C MET A 80 -10.17 -10.80 -36.25
N GLU A 81 -11.39 -10.97 -36.77
CA GLU A 81 -12.47 -10.01 -36.64
C GLU A 81 -12.91 -9.83 -35.19
N GLN A 82 -13.09 -10.95 -34.47
CA GLN A 82 -13.43 -10.94 -33.05
C GLN A 82 -12.33 -10.30 -32.21
N MET A 83 -11.07 -10.62 -32.50
CA MET A 83 -9.92 -10.06 -31.80
C MET A 83 -9.77 -8.55 -32.03
N ALA A 84 -10.14 -8.06 -33.23
CA ALA A 84 -10.10 -6.64 -33.57
C ALA A 84 -11.16 -5.80 -32.83
N GLU A 85 -12.24 -6.42 -32.34
CA GLU A 85 -13.26 -5.75 -31.52
C GLU A 85 -12.77 -5.45 -30.09
N ILE A 86 -11.73 -6.15 -29.62
CA ILE A 86 -11.19 -6.01 -28.26
C ILE A 86 -9.95 -5.12 -28.27
N LYS A 87 -10.00 -4.03 -27.50
CA LYS A 87 -8.92 -3.03 -27.45
C LYS A 87 -7.66 -3.60 -26.82
N LEU A 88 -6.49 -3.20 -27.32
CA LEU A 88 -5.23 -3.60 -26.73
C LEU A 88 -4.93 -2.80 -25.46
N GLY A 89 -4.70 -3.50 -24.35
CA GLY A 89 -4.34 -2.92 -23.06
C GLY A 89 -2.83 -2.98 -22.78
N ALA A 90 -2.43 -2.53 -21.59
CA ALA A 90 -1.06 -2.65 -21.12
C ALA A 90 -0.62 -4.11 -21.01
N PRO A 91 0.66 -4.44 -21.21
CA PRO A 91 1.16 -5.80 -21.03
C PRO A 91 1.00 -6.30 -19.59
N ILE A 92 0.78 -7.60 -19.43
CA ILE A 92 0.69 -8.25 -18.12
C ILE A 92 2.08 -8.30 -17.46
N ALA A 93 2.14 -7.91 -16.19
CA ALA A 93 3.31 -8.03 -15.32
C ALA A 93 3.49 -9.45 -14.78
N TYR A 94 4.68 -9.79 -14.29
CA TYR A 94 4.84 -11.01 -13.47
C TYR A 94 3.89 -10.96 -12.26
N ARG A 95 3.31 -12.11 -11.92
CA ARG A 95 2.43 -12.21 -10.76
C ARG A 95 3.17 -11.79 -9.48
N PRO A 96 2.61 -10.88 -8.68
CA PRO A 96 3.21 -10.45 -7.42
C PRO A 96 3.55 -11.62 -6.50
N GLY A 97 4.67 -11.52 -5.79
CA GLY A 97 5.11 -12.54 -4.81
C GLY A 97 5.59 -13.88 -5.40
N THR A 98 5.72 -14.03 -6.72
CA THR A 98 6.11 -15.32 -7.34
C THR A 98 7.59 -15.43 -7.67
N ARG A 99 8.05 -14.62 -8.64
CA ARG A 99 9.41 -14.57 -9.17
C ARG A 99 10.15 -13.32 -8.69
N LEU A 100 11.46 -13.41 -8.71
CA LEU A 100 12.36 -12.26 -8.64
C LEU A 100 12.78 -11.92 -10.06
N ILE A 101 13.02 -10.64 -10.36
CA ILE A 101 13.49 -10.23 -11.68
C ILE A 101 14.73 -9.37 -11.59
N LYS A 102 15.49 -9.36 -12.68
CA LYS A 102 16.58 -8.42 -12.92
C LYS A 102 16.68 -8.13 -14.42
N ILE A 103 17.44 -7.10 -14.76
CA ILE A 103 17.93 -6.89 -16.11
C ILE A 103 19.37 -7.36 -16.21
N PRO A 104 19.84 -7.89 -17.36
CA PRO A 104 21.21 -8.35 -17.52
C PRO A 104 22.26 -7.26 -17.27
N SER A 105 21.92 -6.01 -17.61
CA SER A 105 22.79 -4.84 -17.56
C SER A 105 23.02 -4.29 -16.14
N VAL A 106 22.23 -4.69 -15.13
CA VAL A 106 22.32 -4.16 -13.76
C VAL A 106 22.33 -5.32 -12.75
N PRO A 107 23.23 -5.34 -11.75
CA PRO A 107 23.31 -6.44 -10.79
C PRO A 107 22.20 -6.42 -9.71
N LYS A 108 21.20 -5.54 -9.83
CA LYS A 108 20.11 -5.42 -8.86
C LYS A 108 19.04 -6.49 -9.14
N VAL A 109 18.57 -7.13 -8.07
CA VAL A 109 17.47 -8.09 -8.12
C VAL A 109 16.28 -7.52 -7.38
N TYR A 110 15.08 -7.66 -7.96
CA TYR A 110 13.87 -7.08 -7.45
C TYR A 110 12.82 -8.16 -7.19
N ALA A 111 12.12 -8.05 -6.07
CA ALA A 111 10.85 -8.72 -5.88
C ALA A 111 9.72 -7.90 -6.51
N LEU A 112 8.59 -8.53 -6.80
CA LEU A 112 7.43 -7.86 -7.36
C LEU A 112 6.27 -7.80 -6.37
N GLU A 113 5.72 -6.60 -6.23
CA GLU A 113 4.47 -6.31 -5.51
C GLU A 113 3.35 -5.94 -6.51
N PRO A 114 2.07 -5.95 -6.08
CA PRO A 114 0.96 -5.59 -6.94
C PRO A 114 1.11 -4.23 -7.65
N GLY A 115 0.50 -4.12 -8.82
CA GLY A 115 0.59 -2.94 -9.67
C GLY A 115 1.94 -2.78 -10.40
N GLY A 116 2.73 -3.85 -10.48
CA GLY A 116 4.02 -3.85 -11.18
C GLY A 116 5.12 -3.08 -10.42
N VAL A 117 5.08 -3.10 -9.09
CA VAL A 117 6.07 -2.41 -8.25
C VAL A 117 7.27 -3.31 -7.98
N LEU A 118 8.46 -2.83 -8.33
CA LEU A 118 9.72 -3.52 -8.08
C LEU A 118 10.30 -3.12 -6.73
N ARG A 119 10.69 -4.13 -5.95
CA ARG A 119 11.29 -3.94 -4.64
C ARG A 119 12.70 -4.48 -4.60
N TRP A 120 13.68 -3.59 -4.53
CA TRP A 120 15.09 -3.97 -4.60
C TRP A 120 15.53 -4.80 -3.39
N LEU A 121 16.16 -5.95 -3.64
CA LEU A 121 16.87 -6.74 -2.64
C LEU A 121 18.29 -6.20 -2.54
N GLU A 122 18.55 -5.31 -1.58
CA GLU A 122 19.83 -4.58 -1.50
C GLU A 122 21.05 -5.49 -1.26
N THR A 123 20.85 -6.62 -0.60
CA THR A 123 21.92 -7.56 -0.27
C THR A 123 21.45 -9.00 -0.43
N GLU A 124 22.42 -9.89 -0.67
CA GLU A 124 22.18 -11.34 -0.68
C GLU A 124 21.63 -11.83 0.67
N ALA A 125 22.04 -11.22 1.79
CA ALA A 125 21.52 -11.57 3.11
C ALA A 125 20.01 -11.28 3.24
N VAL A 126 19.54 -10.15 2.69
CA VAL A 126 18.10 -9.85 2.60
C VAL A 126 17.40 -10.89 1.72
N ALA A 127 17.95 -11.21 0.56
CA ALA A 127 17.38 -12.19 -0.35
C ALA A 127 17.25 -13.58 0.30
N LYS A 128 18.30 -14.06 0.97
CA LYS A 128 18.28 -15.32 1.74
C LYS A 128 17.28 -15.28 2.89
N GLY A 129 17.22 -14.17 3.62
CA GLY A 129 16.29 -14.01 4.74
C GLY A 129 14.82 -14.12 4.32
N LEU A 130 14.48 -13.60 3.13
CA LEU A 130 13.10 -13.57 2.63
C LEU A 130 12.72 -14.79 1.77
N PHE A 131 13.66 -15.32 0.98
CA PHE A 131 13.40 -16.33 -0.05
C PHE A 131 14.17 -17.65 0.16
N GLY A 132 15.00 -17.74 1.19
CA GLY A 132 15.84 -18.90 1.49
C GLY A 132 17.14 -18.95 0.68
N ASP A 133 17.98 -19.95 0.96
CA ASP A 133 19.30 -20.09 0.33
C ASP A 133 19.23 -20.27 -1.20
N ASP A 134 18.13 -20.84 -1.69
CA ASP A 134 17.86 -21.08 -3.10
C ASP A 134 17.21 -19.87 -3.82
N TRP A 135 17.18 -18.68 -3.22
CA TRP A 135 16.53 -17.48 -3.78
C TRP A 135 16.98 -17.18 -5.22
N ALA A 136 18.26 -17.42 -5.55
CA ALA A 136 18.82 -17.16 -6.87
C ALA A 136 18.13 -17.99 -7.97
N LYS A 137 17.60 -19.18 -7.65
CA LYS A 137 16.82 -20.02 -8.59
C LYS A 137 15.43 -19.43 -8.91
N ARG A 138 15.02 -18.40 -8.17
CA ARG A 138 13.76 -17.67 -8.39
C ARG A 138 13.93 -16.44 -9.28
N VAL A 139 15.17 -16.10 -9.64
CA VAL A 139 15.50 -14.91 -10.42
C VAL A 139 15.36 -15.21 -11.91
N ASP A 140 14.53 -14.41 -12.57
CA ASP A 140 14.39 -14.40 -14.01
C ASP A 140 15.03 -13.12 -14.59
N ASP A 141 15.89 -13.29 -15.61
CA ASP A 141 16.31 -12.16 -16.45
C ASP A 141 15.13 -11.69 -17.30
N VAL A 142 14.95 -10.37 -17.34
CA VAL A 142 13.92 -9.66 -18.08
C VAL A 142 14.59 -8.67 -19.03
N SER A 143 14.03 -8.49 -20.23
CA SER A 143 14.54 -7.48 -21.18
C SER A 143 14.36 -6.07 -20.62
N GLU A 144 15.25 -5.16 -20.98
CA GLU A 144 15.15 -3.75 -20.60
C GLU A 144 13.81 -3.13 -21.03
N SER A 145 13.31 -3.51 -22.21
CA SER A 145 12.01 -3.06 -22.71
C SER A 145 10.85 -3.45 -21.79
N LEU A 146 10.80 -4.71 -21.35
CA LEU A 146 9.78 -5.18 -20.42
C LEU A 146 9.99 -4.56 -19.03
N PHE A 147 11.24 -4.33 -18.63
CA PHE A 147 11.56 -3.68 -17.36
C PHE A 147 10.99 -2.25 -17.26
N THR A 148 10.93 -1.50 -18.37
CA THR A 148 10.32 -0.15 -18.39
C THR A 148 8.82 -0.13 -18.08
N SER A 149 8.13 -1.27 -18.16
CA SER A 149 6.71 -1.38 -17.78
C SER A 149 6.48 -1.46 -16.28
N TYR A 150 7.54 -1.59 -15.47
CA TYR A 150 7.47 -1.64 -14.02
C TYR A 150 7.86 -0.32 -13.38
N LYS A 151 7.44 -0.14 -12.12
CA LYS A 151 7.76 1.04 -11.31
C LYS A 151 8.69 0.63 -10.18
N GLU A 152 9.85 1.27 -10.05
CA GLU A 152 10.69 1.04 -8.87
C GLU A 152 10.02 1.64 -7.63
N GLY A 153 9.81 0.81 -6.62
CA GLY A 153 9.44 1.20 -5.27
C GLY A 153 10.66 1.18 -4.36
N ALA A 154 10.41 0.99 -3.07
CA ALA A 154 11.48 0.80 -2.10
C ALA A 154 12.42 -0.37 -2.35
N PRO A 155 13.58 -0.35 -1.70
CA PRO A 155 14.20 -1.58 -1.26
C PRO A 155 13.39 -2.34 -0.19
N LEU A 156 13.51 -3.67 -0.17
CA LEU A 156 13.06 -4.51 0.96
C LEU A 156 14.15 -4.57 2.02
N THR A 157 13.72 -4.61 3.29
CA THR A 157 14.59 -4.91 4.43
C THR A 157 14.39 -6.37 4.86
N ALA A 158 15.34 -6.93 5.62
CA ALA A 158 15.50 -8.37 5.87
C ALA A 158 14.37 -9.09 6.64
N ARG A 159 13.20 -8.47 6.83
CA ARG A 159 12.09 -9.03 7.63
C ARG A 159 10.69 -8.84 7.04
N VAL A 160 10.56 -8.08 5.96
CA VAL A 160 9.27 -7.80 5.33
C VAL A 160 9.20 -8.53 4.00
N LEU A 161 8.35 -9.55 3.94
CA LEU A 161 8.01 -10.23 2.71
C LEU A 161 7.26 -9.27 1.80
N PRO A 162 7.52 -9.29 0.48
CA PRO A 162 6.80 -8.42 -0.43
C PRO A 162 5.31 -8.74 -0.41
N THR A 163 4.49 -7.71 -0.51
CA THR A 163 3.05 -7.84 -0.72
C THR A 163 2.80 -8.72 -1.94
N GLY A 164 1.85 -9.66 -1.86
CA GLY A 164 1.65 -10.65 -2.91
C GLY A 164 2.21 -12.03 -2.56
N SER A 165 3.14 -12.11 -1.61
CA SER A 165 3.77 -13.38 -1.22
C SER A 165 2.77 -14.33 -0.58
N ILE A 166 2.90 -15.62 -0.91
CA ILE A 166 2.17 -16.70 -0.25
C ILE A 166 3.18 -17.54 0.51
N VAL A 167 2.93 -17.73 1.81
CA VAL A 167 3.91 -18.30 2.72
C VAL A 167 3.27 -19.39 3.58
N ARG A 168 3.99 -20.51 3.73
CA ARG A 168 3.68 -21.55 4.72
C ARG A 168 4.24 -21.17 6.08
N ARG A 169 3.37 -21.20 7.08
CA ARG A 169 3.76 -21.07 8.48
C ARG A 169 4.59 -22.28 8.93
N ALA A 170 5.61 -22.05 9.76
CA ALA A 170 6.56 -23.09 10.15
C ALA A 170 5.94 -24.21 11.00
N SER A 171 5.09 -23.87 11.97
CA SER A 171 4.52 -24.81 12.94
C SER A 171 3.54 -25.83 12.36
N ASP A 172 2.73 -25.45 11.37
CA ASP A 172 1.62 -26.29 10.89
C ASP A 172 1.35 -26.22 9.39
N ASP A 173 2.26 -25.61 8.62
CA ASP A 173 2.17 -25.50 7.16
C ASP A 173 0.92 -24.79 6.62
N SER A 174 0.17 -24.07 7.48
CA SER A 174 -0.96 -23.24 7.07
C SER A 174 -0.49 -22.16 6.09
N LEU A 175 -1.31 -21.90 5.06
CA LEU A 175 -1.00 -20.91 4.03
C LEU A 175 -1.50 -19.53 4.43
N TYR A 176 -0.65 -18.54 4.21
CA TYR A 176 -0.96 -17.14 4.43
C TYR A 176 -0.57 -16.31 3.22
N PHE A 177 -1.46 -15.39 2.85
CA PHE A 177 -1.16 -14.31 1.94
C PHE A 177 -0.60 -13.10 2.70
N ILE A 178 0.48 -12.50 2.20
CA ILE A 178 1.09 -11.30 2.77
C ILE A 178 0.51 -10.05 2.10
N GLU A 179 -0.18 -9.25 2.90
CA GLU A 179 -0.76 -7.96 2.52
C GLU A 179 -0.03 -6.84 3.28
N GLY A 180 1.08 -6.36 2.71
CA GLY A 180 2.00 -5.46 3.42
C GLY A 180 2.52 -6.09 4.71
N TYR A 181 2.14 -5.50 5.86
CA TYR A 181 2.51 -6.00 7.18
C TYR A 181 1.50 -6.97 7.80
N PHE A 182 0.43 -7.32 7.09
CA PHE A 182 -0.58 -8.25 7.58
C PHE A 182 -0.46 -9.60 6.91
N LYS A 183 -0.97 -10.63 7.59
CA LYS A 183 -1.21 -11.94 7.00
C LYS A 183 -2.70 -12.22 6.92
N ARG A 184 -3.14 -12.79 5.81
CA ARG A 184 -4.51 -13.26 5.61
C ARG A 184 -4.45 -14.77 5.44
N HIS A 185 -5.18 -15.51 6.27
CA HIS A 185 -5.22 -16.95 6.15
C HIS A 185 -5.84 -17.35 4.80
N LEU A 186 -5.27 -18.37 4.17
CA LEU A 186 -5.65 -18.87 2.87
C LEU A 186 -6.02 -20.36 3.00
N SER A 187 -7.31 -20.67 2.98
CA SER A 187 -7.76 -22.06 2.99
C SER A 187 -7.32 -22.79 1.71
N PRO A 188 -7.14 -24.12 1.74
CA PRO A 188 -6.74 -24.88 0.55
C PRO A 188 -7.66 -24.67 -0.66
N ALA A 189 -8.97 -24.62 -0.44
CA ALA A 189 -9.96 -24.40 -1.51
C ALA A 189 -9.81 -23.01 -2.16
N VAL A 190 -9.51 -21.97 -1.36
CA VAL A 190 -9.27 -20.62 -1.89
C VAL A 190 -7.91 -20.55 -2.59
N ALA A 191 -6.88 -21.22 -2.07
CA ALA A 191 -5.58 -21.31 -2.74
C ALA A 191 -5.71 -21.91 -4.14
N GLU A 192 -6.52 -22.96 -4.29
CA GLU A 192 -6.84 -23.54 -5.60
C GLU A 192 -7.61 -22.54 -6.50
N SER A 193 -8.65 -21.89 -5.97
CA SER A 193 -9.47 -20.95 -6.76
C SER A 193 -8.68 -19.74 -7.27
N ILE A 194 -7.67 -19.27 -6.52
CA ILE A 194 -6.79 -18.17 -6.93
C ILE A 194 -5.53 -18.66 -7.65
N ARG A 195 -5.48 -19.93 -8.07
CA ARG A 195 -4.39 -20.51 -8.86
C ARG A 195 -3.03 -20.38 -8.20
N VAL A 196 -2.95 -20.64 -6.89
CA VAL A 196 -1.67 -20.74 -6.20
C VAL A 196 -0.87 -21.88 -6.80
N GLN A 197 0.38 -21.63 -7.16
CA GLN A 197 1.29 -22.67 -7.64
C GLN A 197 2.34 -22.93 -6.57
N GLU A 198 2.43 -24.18 -6.10
CA GLU A 198 3.33 -24.59 -5.00
C GLU A 198 4.79 -24.19 -5.22
N LYS A 199 5.28 -24.20 -6.46
CA LYS A 199 6.64 -23.78 -6.83
C LYS A 199 6.97 -22.32 -6.45
N PHE A 200 5.95 -21.48 -6.20
CA PHE A 200 6.11 -20.09 -5.80
C PHE A 200 5.86 -19.85 -4.31
N VAL A 201 5.29 -20.82 -3.59
CA VAL A 201 5.01 -20.67 -2.17
C VAL A 201 6.33 -20.62 -1.40
N LEU A 202 6.46 -19.63 -0.52
CA LEU A 202 7.61 -19.50 0.38
C LEU A 202 7.39 -20.36 1.62
N ARG A 203 8.48 -20.81 2.22
CA ARG A 203 8.44 -21.45 3.54
C ARG A 203 9.03 -20.49 4.56
N SER A 204 8.23 -20.10 5.54
CA SER A 204 8.71 -19.26 6.64
C SER A 204 9.60 -20.06 7.57
N SER A 205 10.65 -19.42 8.10
CA SER A 205 11.45 -19.96 9.21
C SER A 205 10.81 -19.69 10.58
N SER A 206 9.74 -18.90 10.63
CA SER A 206 9.00 -18.53 11.85
C SER A 206 7.49 -18.73 11.70
N ASP A 207 6.75 -18.53 12.78
CA ASP A 207 5.28 -18.60 12.79
C ASP A 207 4.57 -17.34 12.29
N LEU A 208 5.30 -16.42 11.62
CA LEU A 208 4.77 -15.17 11.09
C LEU A 208 4.12 -14.28 12.18
N ALA A 209 4.60 -14.36 13.42
CA ALA A 209 4.09 -13.58 14.55
C ALA A 209 4.24 -12.07 14.34
N ASP A 210 5.20 -11.66 13.51
CA ASP A 210 5.44 -10.26 13.13
C ASP A 210 4.35 -9.70 12.19
N TYR A 211 3.48 -10.56 11.64
CA TYR A 211 2.38 -10.16 10.74
C TYR A 211 1.05 -10.35 11.48
N PRO A 212 0.37 -9.26 11.90
CA PRO A 212 -0.96 -9.37 12.48
C PRO A 212 -1.96 -9.98 11.49
N ASP A 213 -2.92 -10.73 12.00
CA ASP A 213 -3.96 -11.35 11.18
C ASP A 213 -4.96 -10.31 10.66
N ARG A 214 -5.37 -10.50 9.41
CA ARG A 214 -6.53 -9.86 8.78
C ARG A 214 -7.56 -10.92 8.40
N ALA A 215 -8.74 -10.45 7.99
CA ALA A 215 -9.78 -11.32 7.46
C ALA A 215 -9.21 -12.25 6.37
N ASP A 216 -9.62 -13.51 6.43
CA ASP A 216 -9.24 -14.56 5.49
C ASP A 216 -9.40 -14.12 4.04
N VAL A 217 -8.59 -14.71 3.16
CA VAL A 217 -8.78 -14.56 1.73
C VAL A 217 -10.04 -15.31 1.31
N VAL A 218 -10.89 -14.65 0.53
CA VAL A 218 -12.12 -15.23 -0.02
C VAL A 218 -11.95 -15.43 -1.52
N ALA A 219 -12.61 -16.45 -2.08
CA ALA A 219 -12.42 -16.86 -3.48
C ALA A 219 -12.76 -15.77 -4.52
N ASN A 220 -13.62 -14.81 -4.17
CA ASN A 220 -14.04 -13.71 -5.05
C ASN A 220 -13.19 -12.45 -4.92
N ASP A 221 -12.08 -12.50 -4.19
CA ASP A 221 -11.15 -11.38 -4.07
C ASP A 221 -10.39 -11.23 -5.40
N LEU A 222 -10.96 -10.41 -6.30
CA LEU A 222 -10.49 -10.21 -7.68
C LEU A 222 -9.02 -9.77 -7.75
N ASN A 223 -8.49 -9.21 -6.66
CA ASN A 223 -7.09 -8.85 -6.50
C ASN A 223 -6.12 -10.01 -6.75
N PHE A 224 -6.58 -11.26 -6.72
CA PHE A 224 -5.73 -12.45 -6.90
C PHE A 224 -5.93 -13.18 -8.22
N THR A 225 -7.06 -12.98 -8.87
CA THR A 225 -7.44 -13.68 -10.10
C THR A 225 -7.41 -12.78 -11.34
N ASP A 226 -7.34 -11.46 -11.17
CA ASP A 226 -7.24 -10.48 -12.24
C ASP A 226 -5.78 -10.27 -12.65
N ALA A 227 -5.34 -10.92 -13.72
CA ALA A 227 -3.95 -10.83 -14.17
C ALA A 227 -3.57 -9.42 -14.66
N ALA A 228 -4.55 -8.65 -15.15
CA ALA A 228 -4.35 -7.26 -15.54
C ALA A 228 -4.23 -6.31 -14.35
N GLU A 229 -4.50 -6.81 -13.13
CA GLU A 229 -4.35 -6.07 -11.89
C GLU A 229 -5.04 -4.70 -11.90
N ILE A 230 -6.18 -4.59 -12.59
CA ILE A 230 -6.87 -3.29 -12.82
C ILE A 230 -7.30 -2.66 -11.50
N TRP A 231 -7.54 -3.48 -10.47
CA TRP A 231 -7.78 -2.99 -9.11
C TRP A 231 -6.52 -2.46 -8.38
N HIS A 232 -5.32 -2.88 -8.79
CA HIS A 232 -4.03 -2.48 -8.18
C HIS A 232 -3.31 -1.36 -8.93
N ILE A 233 -3.88 -0.83 -10.01
CA ILE A 233 -3.28 0.29 -10.76
C ILE A 233 -3.15 1.57 -9.88
N ASP A 234 -3.73 1.61 -8.67
CA ASP A 234 -3.85 2.83 -7.87
C ASP A 234 -3.20 2.90 -6.46
N ILE A 235 -2.58 1.89 -5.81
CA ILE A 235 -2.20 2.07 -4.38
C ILE A 235 -0.87 1.42 -3.92
N PRO A 236 0.23 2.20 -3.72
CA PRO A 236 1.25 1.87 -2.73
C PRO A 236 0.58 1.67 -1.38
N GLY A 237 0.89 0.58 -0.65
CA GLY A 237 0.23 0.29 0.63
C GLY A 237 0.11 1.54 1.52
N PRO A 238 -1.11 1.87 2.01
CA PRO A 238 -1.38 3.15 2.62
C PRO A 238 -0.47 3.36 3.82
N PRO A 239 -0.03 4.59 4.11
CA PRO A 239 0.84 4.78 5.24
C PRO A 239 0.09 4.43 6.53
N LEU A 240 0.77 3.68 7.38
CA LEU A 240 0.25 3.13 8.61
C LEU A 240 0.63 4.04 9.77
N ILE A 241 -0.33 4.28 10.65
CA ILE A 241 -0.09 4.97 11.92
C ILE A 241 -0.43 4.03 13.06
N ASP A 242 0.49 3.82 13.98
CA ASP A 242 0.20 3.13 15.24
C ASP A 242 0.73 3.91 16.43
N PHE A 243 0.31 3.54 17.62
CA PHE A 243 0.63 4.27 18.84
C PHE A 243 1.45 3.36 19.75
N PRO A 244 2.76 3.64 19.91
CA PRO A 244 3.55 2.93 20.90
C PRO A 244 3.04 3.23 22.30
N VAL A 245 3.44 2.39 23.27
CA VAL A 245 3.07 2.55 24.67
C VAL A 245 3.44 3.95 25.15
N SER A 246 2.42 4.76 25.48
CA SER A 246 2.62 6.12 25.94
C SER A 246 3.06 6.17 27.40
N LEU A 247 3.82 7.21 27.75
CA LEU A 247 4.24 7.46 29.12
C LEU A 247 3.02 7.80 29.99
N ARG A 248 2.87 7.12 31.12
CA ARG A 248 1.77 7.36 32.07
C ARG A 248 2.09 8.42 33.12
N SER A 249 3.35 8.85 33.20
CA SER A 249 3.80 9.79 34.22
C SER A 249 4.80 10.80 33.71
N VAL A 250 4.71 12.03 34.24
CA VAL A 250 5.60 13.14 33.86
C VAL A 250 6.36 13.74 35.05
N GLU A 251 7.59 14.19 34.81
CA GLU A 251 8.45 14.90 35.76
C GLU A 251 8.28 16.42 35.59
N ARG A 252 8.10 17.15 36.70
CA ARG A 252 7.98 18.62 36.67
C ARG A 252 9.31 19.26 36.28
N GLY A 253 9.25 20.30 35.46
CA GLY A 253 10.39 21.14 35.07
C GLY A 253 11.33 20.53 34.02
N LYS A 254 11.02 19.35 33.47
CA LYS A 254 11.86 18.66 32.49
C LYS A 254 11.08 18.44 31.20
N GLU A 255 11.67 18.82 30.07
CA GLU A 255 11.11 18.47 28.77
C GLU A 255 11.17 16.95 28.57
N GLN A 256 10.05 16.36 28.19
CA GLN A 256 9.96 14.93 27.94
C GLN A 256 8.85 14.58 26.95
N GLY A 257 8.93 13.39 26.37
CA GLY A 257 7.83 12.78 25.63
C GLY A 257 6.60 12.63 26.52
N ILE A 258 5.44 12.96 25.98
CA ILE A 258 4.15 12.81 26.66
C ILE A 258 3.20 11.89 25.90
N THR A 259 3.30 11.82 24.58
CA THR A 259 2.66 10.80 23.75
C THR A 259 3.47 10.64 22.47
N ALA A 260 3.25 9.56 21.73
CA ALA A 260 3.91 9.35 20.46
C ALA A 260 3.02 8.55 19.51
N PHE A 261 3.29 8.67 18.23
CA PHE A 261 2.76 7.79 17.20
C PHE A 261 3.89 7.39 16.25
N ARG A 262 3.82 6.17 15.74
CA ARG A 262 4.69 5.65 14.70
C ARG A 262 4.00 5.79 13.37
N VAL A 263 4.72 6.28 12.36
CA VAL A 263 4.27 6.34 10.97
C VAL A 263 5.17 5.45 10.14
N SER A 264 4.58 4.59 9.33
CA SER A 264 5.27 3.74 8.34
C SER A 264 4.67 4.02 6.97
N SER A 265 5.50 4.34 5.98
CA SER A 265 5.02 4.66 4.63
C SER A 265 5.86 3.99 3.55
N ALA A 266 5.21 3.38 2.55
CA ALA A 266 5.90 2.90 1.35
C ALA A 266 6.27 4.04 0.38
N PRO A 267 5.36 4.97 0.04
CA PRO A 267 5.72 6.19 -0.70
C PRO A 267 6.35 7.25 0.21
N ALA A 268 6.99 8.25 -0.40
CA ALA A 268 7.38 9.45 0.34
C ALA A 268 6.11 10.18 0.78
N ILE A 269 6.07 10.64 2.03
CA ILE A 269 4.90 11.37 2.55
C ILE A 269 5.30 12.70 3.15
N ILE A 270 4.41 13.69 3.05
CA ILE A 270 4.53 14.96 3.75
C ILE A 270 3.41 15.06 4.78
N ILE A 271 3.76 15.27 6.05
CA ILE A 271 2.83 15.61 7.11
C ILE A 271 2.72 17.14 7.18
N ARG A 272 1.51 17.66 7.02
CA ARG A 272 1.24 19.10 6.90
C ARG A 272 0.54 19.70 8.09
N GLU A 273 -0.36 18.95 8.70
CA GLU A 273 -1.14 19.43 9.82
C GLU A 273 -1.59 18.27 10.69
N LEU A 274 -1.68 18.52 11.99
CA LEU A 274 -2.41 17.68 12.94
C LEU A 274 -2.96 18.57 14.06
N ARG A 275 -4.02 18.12 14.71
CA ARG A 275 -4.54 18.77 15.92
C ARG A 275 -4.39 17.88 17.14
N VAL A 276 -4.11 18.52 18.27
CA VAL A 276 -4.01 17.87 19.58
C VAL A 276 -5.01 18.52 20.51
N ARG A 277 -5.95 17.74 21.02
CA ARG A 277 -6.89 18.16 22.05
C ARG A 277 -6.39 17.74 23.42
N LEU A 278 -6.23 18.71 24.29
CA LEU A 278 -5.84 18.56 25.69
C LEU A 278 -7.05 18.82 26.57
N THR A 279 -7.28 18.00 27.59
CA THR A 279 -8.35 18.21 28.59
C THR A 279 -7.86 17.90 29.99
N GLY A 280 -8.33 18.64 31.00
CA GLY A 280 -7.98 18.42 32.41
C GLY A 280 -7.51 19.69 33.11
N GLU A 281 -6.56 19.56 34.04
CA GLU A 281 -5.96 20.70 34.75
C GLU A 281 -4.87 21.33 33.87
N LEU A 282 -5.28 22.16 32.90
CA LEU A 282 -4.37 22.81 31.94
C LEU A 282 -3.77 24.12 32.47
N TRP A 283 -4.43 24.76 33.43
CA TRP A 283 -4.04 26.07 33.97
C TRP A 283 -4.22 26.13 35.48
N LYS A 284 -3.34 26.89 36.15
CA LYS A 284 -3.45 27.18 37.59
C LYS A 284 -2.93 28.59 37.86
N ASN A 285 -3.73 29.43 38.50
CA ASN A 285 -3.39 30.83 38.81
C ASN A 285 -2.89 31.63 37.58
N GLY A 286 -3.49 31.39 36.41
CA GLY A 286 -3.09 32.04 35.15
C GLY A 286 -1.79 31.51 34.54
N GLN A 287 -1.19 30.44 35.10
CA GLN A 287 0.00 29.80 34.56
C GLN A 287 -0.37 28.49 33.85
N PRO A 288 0.20 28.20 32.66
CA PRO A 288 -0.04 26.94 31.96
C PRO A 288 0.67 25.77 32.66
N MET A 289 0.03 24.61 32.66
CA MET A 289 0.56 23.38 33.27
C MET A 289 1.50 22.60 32.34
N LEU A 290 1.43 22.84 31.04
CA LEU A 290 2.35 22.34 30.02
C LEU A 290 2.86 23.51 29.19
N THR A 291 4.17 23.57 28.97
CA THR A 291 4.81 24.51 28.02
C THR A 291 5.61 23.76 26.97
N ASP A 292 6.02 24.48 25.92
CA ASP A 292 6.96 24.02 24.90
C ASP A 292 6.50 22.79 24.13
N LEU A 293 5.19 22.73 23.83
CA LEU A 293 4.60 21.61 23.12
C LEU A 293 5.14 21.55 21.69
N LYS A 294 5.78 20.45 21.32
CA LYS A 294 6.37 20.26 19.99
C LYS A 294 6.39 18.80 19.57
N PHE A 295 6.25 18.57 18.27
CA PHE A 295 6.48 17.25 17.69
C PHE A 295 7.92 17.12 17.24
N VAL A 296 8.59 16.06 17.68
CA VAL A 296 9.94 15.71 17.26
C VAL A 296 9.98 14.31 16.68
N ASP A 297 10.78 14.13 15.65
CA ASP A 297 11.09 12.80 15.13
C ASP A 297 12.21 12.11 15.94
N VAL A 298 12.60 10.92 15.51
CA VAL A 298 13.69 10.15 16.11
C VAL A 298 15.07 10.82 15.99
N ALA A 299 15.24 11.76 15.06
CA ALA A 299 16.46 12.55 14.90
C ALA A 299 16.44 13.83 15.76
N GLY A 300 15.35 14.10 16.49
CA GLY A 300 15.15 15.31 17.28
C GLY A 300 14.76 16.53 16.43
N GLN A 301 14.45 16.34 15.14
CA GLN A 301 13.97 17.40 14.28
C GLN A 301 12.58 17.84 14.72
N ASN A 302 12.44 19.14 14.99
CA ASN A 302 11.13 19.73 15.26
C ASN A 302 10.33 19.82 13.95
N MET A 303 9.14 19.22 13.93
CA MET A 303 8.30 19.12 12.75
C MET A 303 7.49 20.39 12.45
N PHE A 304 6.99 21.08 13.48
CA PHE A 304 5.95 22.13 13.35
C PHE A 304 6.21 23.36 14.21
N GLY A 305 7.42 23.50 14.74
CA GLY A 305 7.77 24.53 15.71
C GLY A 305 7.27 24.21 17.12
N ILE A 306 7.39 25.20 18.00
CA ILE A 306 6.99 25.10 19.41
C ILE A 306 5.64 25.82 19.58
N LYS A 307 4.74 25.23 20.34
CA LYS A 307 3.43 25.78 20.68
C LYS A 307 3.26 25.89 22.20
N GLN A 308 2.40 26.81 22.61
CA GLN A 308 2.05 27.07 24.00
C GLN A 308 0.53 27.02 24.16
N LEU A 309 0.05 26.82 25.38
CA LEU A 309 -1.37 27.02 25.71
C LEU A 309 -1.70 28.52 25.63
N GLU A 310 -2.85 28.86 25.05
CA GLU A 310 -3.24 30.24 24.73
C GLU A 310 -4.43 30.71 25.58
N THR A 311 -5.31 29.80 25.99
CA THR A 311 -6.57 30.18 26.66
C THR A 311 -6.48 30.02 28.17
N SER A 312 -6.02 31.07 28.86
CA SER A 312 -5.87 31.06 30.33
C SER A 312 -7.14 30.61 31.06
N GLY A 313 -7.02 29.57 31.88
CA GLY A 313 -8.10 29.03 32.70
C GLY A 313 -8.97 27.97 32.01
N ALA A 314 -8.71 27.64 30.75
CA ALA A 314 -9.45 26.61 30.04
C ALA A 314 -9.21 25.21 30.63
N SER A 315 -10.25 24.38 30.67
CA SER A 315 -10.15 22.94 31.02
C SER A 315 -10.03 22.05 29.78
N SER A 316 -10.13 22.63 28.58
CA SER A 316 -9.98 21.96 27.29
C SER A 316 -9.39 22.94 26.28
N GLU A 317 -8.39 22.51 25.52
CA GLU A 317 -7.78 23.33 24.46
C GLU A 317 -7.35 22.45 23.28
N THR A 318 -7.65 22.88 22.05
CA THR A 318 -7.23 22.20 20.82
C THR A 318 -6.14 23.01 20.14
N MET A 319 -4.96 22.41 20.04
CA MET A 319 -3.77 23.02 19.45
C MET A 319 -3.62 22.54 18.00
N ILE A 320 -3.29 23.48 17.10
CA ILE A 320 -3.03 23.19 15.69
C ILE A 320 -1.53 23.24 15.42
N PHE A 321 -0.98 22.14 14.94
CA PHE A 321 0.41 22.04 14.48
C PHE A 321 0.40 21.98 12.96
N SER A 322 1.06 22.93 12.29
CA SER A 322 1.10 23.02 10.84
C SER A 322 2.53 23.26 10.35
N GLY A 323 2.90 22.68 9.22
CA GLY A 323 4.22 22.81 8.61
C GLY A 323 4.39 21.85 7.43
N ALA A 324 5.63 21.46 7.14
CA ALA A 324 5.93 20.46 6.11
C ALA A 324 7.04 19.55 6.61
N TYR A 325 6.66 18.40 7.15
CA TYR A 325 7.61 17.35 7.53
C TYR A 325 7.59 16.24 6.48
N THR A 326 8.71 16.06 5.79
CA THR A 326 8.84 15.06 4.72
C THR A 326 9.47 13.79 5.28
N MET A 327 8.77 12.66 5.13
CA MET A 327 9.33 11.35 5.34
C MET A 327 9.76 10.76 3.99
N LEU A 328 10.98 10.25 3.97
CA LEU A 328 11.50 9.52 2.83
C LEU A 328 10.68 8.25 2.59
N PRO A 329 10.62 7.76 1.34
CA PRO A 329 9.89 6.53 1.05
C PRO A 329 10.48 5.37 1.85
N ASN A 330 9.63 4.49 2.38
CA ASN A 330 10.01 3.26 3.09
C ASN A 330 10.74 3.48 4.40
N THR A 331 10.40 4.61 5.04
CA THR A 331 10.82 4.89 6.39
C THR A 331 9.70 4.58 7.38
N VAL A 332 10.14 4.11 8.54
CA VAL A 332 9.35 4.08 9.75
C VAL A 332 9.91 5.16 10.66
N SER A 333 9.08 6.08 11.10
CA SER A 333 9.46 7.13 12.05
C SER A 333 8.55 7.08 13.27
N VAL A 334 9.14 7.26 14.44
CA VAL A 334 8.38 7.58 15.66
C VAL A 334 8.36 9.09 15.79
N ILE A 335 7.17 9.64 15.98
CA ILE A 335 6.92 11.06 16.16
C ILE A 335 6.41 11.25 17.59
N GLU A 336 7.21 11.90 18.41
CA GLU A 336 6.91 12.17 19.81
C GLU A 336 6.36 13.58 19.98
N LEU A 337 5.22 13.70 20.67
CA LEU A 337 4.83 14.96 21.28
C LEU A 337 5.63 15.13 22.56
N ARG A 338 6.37 16.23 22.67
CA ARG A 338 7.11 16.64 23.87
C ARG A 338 6.50 17.89 24.47
N ALA A 339 6.62 18.00 25.79
CA ALA A 339 6.30 19.21 26.55
C ALA A 339 7.12 19.28 27.83
N THR A 340 7.12 20.46 28.45
CA THR A 340 7.69 20.72 29.76
C THR A 340 6.56 20.90 30.78
N PRO A 341 6.37 19.97 31.74
CA PRO A 341 5.38 20.13 32.79
C PRO A 341 5.79 21.21 33.79
N SER A 342 4.84 22.06 34.19
CA SER A 342 5.11 23.17 35.11
C SER A 342 5.51 22.70 36.50
N MET A 343 6.38 23.46 37.17
CA MET A 343 6.71 23.26 38.59
C MET A 343 5.48 23.44 39.50
N SER A 344 4.46 24.17 39.06
CA SER A 344 3.23 24.46 39.81
C SER A 344 2.15 23.37 39.70
N MET A 345 2.41 22.33 38.89
CA MET A 345 1.47 21.26 38.58
C MET A 345 1.23 20.36 39.79
N THR A 346 -0.04 20.14 40.13
CA THR A 346 -0.42 19.40 41.34
C THR A 346 -0.08 17.90 41.20
N PRO A 347 0.53 17.23 42.20
CA PRO A 347 0.71 15.78 42.17
C PRO A 347 -0.64 15.06 41.96
N GLY A 348 -0.68 14.10 41.05
CA GLY A 348 -1.92 13.42 40.67
C GLY A 348 -2.85 14.20 39.73
N ALA A 349 -2.51 15.42 39.31
CA ALA A 349 -3.21 16.11 38.24
C ALA A 349 -3.27 15.24 36.98
N LYS A 350 -4.43 15.21 36.34
CA LYS A 350 -4.68 14.44 35.12
C LYS A 350 -4.85 15.36 33.93
N ILE A 351 -4.08 15.10 32.89
CA ILE A 351 -4.26 15.70 31.57
C ILE A 351 -4.46 14.55 30.58
N SER A 352 -5.58 14.57 29.88
CA SER A 352 -5.84 13.66 28.76
C SER A 352 -5.42 14.33 27.46
N ILE A 353 -4.72 13.59 26.63
CA ILE A 353 -4.18 14.03 25.34
C ILE A 353 -4.79 13.16 24.24
N VAL A 354 -5.36 13.82 23.24
CA VAL A 354 -5.94 13.18 22.06
C VAL A 354 -5.37 13.84 20.81
N ILE A 355 -4.69 13.06 19.97
CA ILE A 355 -4.37 13.48 18.60
C ILE A 355 -5.66 13.29 17.79
N GLU A 356 -6.16 14.34 17.13
CA GLU A 356 -7.43 14.29 16.39
C GLU A 356 -7.19 13.72 14.99
N ARG A 357 -7.57 12.45 14.80
CA ARG A 357 -7.32 11.70 13.57
C ARG A 357 -7.85 12.38 12.31
N ASP A 358 -9.08 12.87 12.35
CA ASP A 358 -9.79 13.52 11.22
C ASP A 358 -9.16 14.84 10.77
N THR A 359 -8.24 15.37 11.57
CA THR A 359 -7.54 16.63 11.31
C THR A 359 -6.16 16.44 10.68
N LEU A 360 -5.66 15.20 10.64
CA LEU A 360 -4.35 14.88 10.11
C LEU A 360 -4.32 15.12 8.59
N LYS A 361 -3.47 16.04 8.13
CA LYS A 361 -3.26 16.32 6.70
C LYS A 361 -1.93 15.72 6.28
N MET A 362 -1.98 14.73 5.38
CA MET A 362 -0.83 14.05 4.81
C MET A 362 -0.99 13.94 3.28
N GLY A 363 0.11 14.05 2.55
CA GLY A 363 0.14 13.93 1.08
C GLY A 363 1.29 13.04 0.60
N GLU A 364 1.17 12.50 -0.62
CA GLU A 364 2.24 11.71 -1.25
C GLU A 364 3.20 12.60 -2.05
N GLY A 365 4.50 12.30 -1.99
CA GLY A 365 5.52 13.05 -2.73
C GLY A 365 5.49 14.53 -2.37
N LEU A 366 5.51 15.41 -3.38
CA LEU A 366 5.38 16.87 -3.21
C LEU A 366 3.92 17.37 -3.33
N SER A 367 2.95 16.46 -3.43
CA SER A 367 1.55 16.81 -3.62
C SER A 367 0.93 17.46 -2.38
N ASP A 368 0.02 18.41 -2.60
CA ASP A 368 -0.84 19.00 -1.55
C ASP A 368 -2.14 18.20 -1.37
N ALA A 369 -2.36 17.14 -2.17
CA ALA A 369 -3.54 16.30 -2.09
C ALA A 369 -3.58 15.55 -0.75
N LYS A 370 -4.72 15.64 -0.05
CA LYS A 370 -4.96 14.87 1.18
C LYS A 370 -5.12 13.40 0.83
N ILE A 371 -4.30 12.54 1.40
CA ILE A 371 -4.55 11.10 1.44
C ILE A 371 -5.63 10.89 2.52
N THR A 372 -6.84 10.54 2.12
CA THR A 372 -7.98 10.37 3.04
C THR A 372 -8.09 8.97 3.65
N ASP A 373 -7.31 8.00 3.15
CA ASP A 373 -7.41 6.57 3.51
C ASP A 373 -6.22 6.07 4.34
N PHE A 374 -5.83 6.82 5.37
CA PHE A 374 -4.85 6.39 6.38
C PHE A 374 -5.47 5.39 7.38
N TYR A 375 -4.84 4.21 7.52
CA TYR A 375 -5.23 3.15 8.47
C TYR A 375 -4.44 3.31 9.79
N PRO A 376 -5.12 3.28 10.96
CA PRO A 376 -6.13 2.30 11.35
C PRO A 376 -7.52 2.87 11.66
N ARG A 377 -8.56 2.02 11.57
CA ARG A 377 -9.97 2.37 11.81
C ARG A 377 -10.37 2.43 13.30
N SER A 378 -9.44 2.26 14.24
CA SER A 378 -9.69 2.47 15.67
C SER A 378 -9.56 3.95 16.04
N ALA A 379 -10.28 4.39 17.08
CA ALA A 379 -10.01 5.69 17.70
C ALA A 379 -8.54 5.72 18.16
N PHE A 380 -7.86 6.84 17.95
CA PHE A 380 -6.52 7.03 18.52
C PHE A 380 -6.62 6.92 20.05
N PRO A 381 -5.68 6.22 20.71
CA PRO A 381 -5.73 6.03 22.14
C PRO A 381 -5.67 7.38 22.86
N VAL A 382 -6.49 7.52 23.90
CA VAL A 382 -6.38 8.66 24.81
C VAL A 382 -5.17 8.40 25.70
N THR A 383 -4.23 9.35 25.71
CA THR A 383 -3.10 9.30 26.64
C THR A 383 -3.45 10.07 27.89
N ASP A 384 -3.63 9.37 29.00
CA ASP A 384 -3.83 9.99 30.31
C ASP A 384 -2.48 10.14 31.03
N LEU A 385 -2.07 11.38 31.22
CA LEU A 385 -0.89 11.72 32.00
C LEU A 385 -1.27 11.90 33.47
N GLN A 386 -0.44 11.35 34.35
CA GLN A 386 -0.50 11.63 35.77
C GLN A 386 0.84 12.20 36.27
N VAL A 387 0.80 13.32 36.97
CA VAL A 387 2.01 13.90 37.58
C VAL A 387 2.43 13.05 38.77
N LYS A 388 3.73 12.69 38.80
CA LYS A 388 4.35 12.02 39.95
C LYS A 388 4.72 12.97 41.09
#